data_AF-W3V5K7-F1
#
_entry.id   AF-W3V5K7-F1
#
_cell.length_a   1.000
_cell.length_b   1.000
_cell.length_c   1.000
_cell.angle_alpha   90.00
_cell.angle_beta   90.00
_cell.angle_gamma   90.00
#
_symmetry.space_group_name_H-M   'P 1'
#
loop_
_entity.id
_entity.type
_entity.pdbx_description
1 polymer ?
#
loop_
_entity_poly.entity_id
_entity_poly.type
_entity_poly.pdbx_seq_one_letter_code
_entity_poly.pdbx_strand_id
1 'polypeptide(L)'
;MARYDIPDDAWILIELYLPPVHSARAGRPHVEHLRVMNGMFWVLCSGTPWRDLPERYGPWKTVYNRFNRWSKSGIIDKMFNHLLSTLDEKGLIDWSEICLDGSNIRASKDAAGAKKDILISLTIMHWVAHAVIMAPKST
;
A
#
# COMPACT_ATOMS: atom_id res chain seq x y z
N MET A 1 -19.15 -16.07 -7.20
CA MET A 1 -17.71 -15.73 -7.20
C MET A 1 -17.41 -15.04 -8.53
N ALA A 2 -16.93 -13.80 -8.49
CA ALA A 2 -16.47 -13.08 -9.67
C ALA A 2 -15.06 -13.54 -10.08
N ARG A 3 -14.63 -13.21 -11.30
CA ARG A 3 -13.36 -13.68 -11.92
C ARG A 3 -12.10 -13.53 -11.07
N TYR A 4 -12.04 -12.52 -10.19
CA TYR A 4 -10.87 -12.21 -9.36
C TYR A 4 -11.17 -12.32 -7.86
N ASP A 5 -12.29 -12.94 -7.49
CA ASP A 5 -12.57 -13.21 -6.08
C ASP A 5 -11.65 -14.33 -5.59
N ILE A 6 -11.14 -14.16 -4.37
CA ILE A 6 -10.28 -15.11 -3.69
C ILE A 6 -11.11 -16.37 -3.38
N PRO A 7 -10.65 -17.56 -3.80
CA PRO A 7 -11.23 -18.82 -3.38
C PRO A 7 -11.20 -19.02 -1.86
N ASP A 8 -12.17 -19.75 -1.31
CA ASP A 8 -12.31 -19.92 0.14
C ASP A 8 -11.06 -20.57 0.79
N ASP A 9 -10.42 -21.52 0.12
CA ASP A 9 -9.19 -22.16 0.57
C ASP A 9 -8.00 -21.19 0.60
N ALA A 10 -7.87 -20.33 -0.41
CA ALA A 10 -6.89 -19.27 -0.43
C ALA A 10 -7.17 -18.20 0.65
N TRP A 11 -8.44 -17.92 0.93
CA TRP A 11 -8.83 -16.97 1.96
C TRP A 11 -8.37 -17.39 3.36
N ILE A 12 -8.50 -18.69 3.69
CA ILE A 12 -8.06 -19.24 4.98
C ILE A 12 -6.57 -18.97 5.23
N LEU A 13 -5.73 -19.02 4.18
CA LEU A 13 -4.31 -18.73 4.29
C LEU A 13 -4.02 -17.23 4.51
N ILE A 14 -4.84 -16.37 3.91
CA ILE A 14 -4.66 -14.91 3.93
C ILE A 14 -5.17 -14.29 5.23
N GLU A 15 -6.33 -14.73 5.72
CA GLU A 15 -7.04 -14.10 6.84
C GLU A 15 -6.18 -14.02 8.12
N LEU A 16 -5.32 -15.01 8.33
CA LEU A 16 -4.41 -15.11 9.48
C LEU A 16 -3.45 -13.92 9.63
N TYR A 17 -3.16 -13.20 8.54
CA TYR A 17 -2.23 -12.07 8.52
C TYR A 17 -2.92 -10.72 8.69
N LEU A 18 -4.25 -10.70 8.64
CA LEU A 18 -5.00 -9.47 8.71
C LEU A 18 -5.19 -9.04 10.17
N PRO A 19 -5.20 -7.72 10.43
CA PRO A 19 -5.49 -7.22 11.76
C PRO A 19 -6.92 -7.60 12.16
N PRO A 20 -7.28 -7.55 13.45
CA PRO A 20 -8.67 -7.76 13.85
C PRO A 20 -9.64 -6.83 13.12
N VAL A 21 -10.77 -7.37 12.65
CA VAL A 21 -11.84 -6.58 12.00
C VAL A 21 -12.39 -5.52 12.97
N HIS A 22 -12.42 -5.84 14.26
CA HIS A 22 -12.87 -4.93 15.30
C HIS A 22 -11.67 -4.17 15.89
N SER A 23 -11.63 -2.86 15.69
CA SER A 23 -10.66 -2.02 16.39
C SER A 23 -11.05 -1.91 17.87
N ALA A 24 -10.06 -1.99 18.76
CA ALA A 24 -10.26 -1.72 20.20
C ALA A 24 -10.75 -0.29 20.51
N ARG A 25 -10.59 0.64 19.55
CA ARG A 25 -11.19 1.98 19.61
C ARG A 25 -12.65 1.95 19.18
N ALA A 26 -13.51 2.60 19.97
CA ALA A 26 -14.91 2.84 19.62
C ALA A 26 -15.02 3.58 18.28
N GLY A 27 -15.79 3.02 17.34
CA GLY A 27 -15.97 3.57 15.99
C GLY A 27 -16.80 2.65 15.10
N ARG A 28 -17.09 3.10 13.88
CA ARG A 28 -17.82 2.28 12.88
C ARG A 28 -17.01 1.01 12.59
N PRO A 29 -17.61 -0.18 12.70
CA PRO A 29 -16.94 -1.43 12.37
C PRO A 29 -16.32 -1.38 10.97
N HIS A 30 -15.17 -2.01 10.83
CA HIS A 30 -14.54 -2.13 9.53
C HIS A 30 -15.41 -2.96 8.58
N VAL A 31 -15.34 -2.60 7.29
CA VAL A 31 -15.87 -3.47 6.24
C VAL A 31 -15.14 -4.81 6.32
N GLU A 32 -15.91 -5.88 6.13
CA GLU A 32 -15.47 -7.28 6.08
C GLU A 32 -14.25 -7.43 5.14
N HIS A 33 -13.25 -8.19 5.59
CA HIS A 33 -11.93 -8.19 4.95
C HIS A 33 -11.90 -8.92 3.60
N LEU A 34 -12.61 -10.03 3.45
CA LEU A 34 -12.71 -10.78 2.20
C LEU A 34 -13.27 -9.88 1.10
N ARG A 35 -14.32 -9.11 1.39
CA ARG A 35 -14.88 -8.14 0.42
C ARG A 35 -13.87 -7.09 -0.02
N VAL A 36 -13.11 -6.53 0.93
CA VAL A 36 -12.08 -5.53 0.61
C VAL A 36 -10.95 -6.16 -0.19
N MET A 37 -10.47 -7.34 0.21
CA MET A 37 -9.41 -8.07 -0.48
C MET A 37 -9.82 -8.47 -1.89
N ASN A 38 -11.03 -8.99 -2.09
CA ASN A 38 -11.58 -9.25 -3.44
C ASN A 38 -11.60 -7.97 -4.29
N GLY A 39 -11.95 -6.82 -3.69
CA GLY A 39 -11.87 -5.53 -4.38
C GLY A 39 -10.44 -5.13 -4.77
N MET A 40 -9.45 -5.39 -3.89
CA MET A 40 -8.03 -5.15 -4.20
C MET A 40 -7.57 -6.05 -5.35
N PHE A 41 -7.80 -7.36 -5.27
CA PHE A 41 -7.42 -8.32 -6.31
C PHE A 41 -8.09 -8.01 -7.65
N TRP A 42 -9.37 -7.60 -7.64
CA TRP A 42 -10.04 -7.18 -8.86
C TRP A 42 -9.31 -6.02 -9.54
N VAL A 43 -8.90 -4.99 -8.81
CA VAL A 43 -8.16 -3.84 -9.36
C VAL A 43 -6.76 -4.25 -9.82
N LEU A 44 -6.02 -4.97 -8.97
CA LEU A 44 -4.62 -5.33 -9.23
C LEU A 44 -4.49 -6.33 -10.40
N CYS A 45 -5.40 -7.29 -10.52
CA CYS A 45 -5.39 -8.27 -11.62
C CYS A 45 -5.99 -7.74 -12.92
N SER A 46 -6.92 -6.78 -12.86
CA SER A 46 -7.50 -6.18 -14.08
C SER A 46 -6.69 -5.01 -14.62
N GLY A 47 -5.89 -4.36 -13.78
CA GLY A 47 -5.18 -3.11 -14.13
C GLY A 47 -6.09 -1.89 -14.27
N THR A 48 -7.36 -2.01 -13.90
CA THR A 48 -8.35 -0.94 -14.04
C THR A 48 -8.11 0.16 -12.98
N PRO A 49 -8.37 1.45 -13.29
CA PRO A 49 -8.34 2.50 -12.27
C PRO A 49 -9.21 2.17 -11.05
N TRP A 50 -8.73 2.51 -9.84
CA TRP A 50 -9.48 2.30 -8.59
C TRP A 50 -10.91 2.86 -8.62
N ARG A 51 -11.12 3.97 -9.34
CA ARG A 51 -12.43 4.64 -9.44
C ARG A 51 -13.49 3.80 -10.13
N ASP A 52 -13.08 2.84 -10.95
CA ASP A 52 -13.97 1.96 -11.70
C ASP A 52 -14.17 0.62 -10.96
N LEU A 53 -13.76 0.54 -9.69
CA LEU A 53 -14.02 -0.62 -8.85
C LEU A 53 -15.53 -0.94 -8.84
N PRO A 54 -15.93 -2.18 -9.13
CA PRO A 54 -17.33 -2.57 -9.10
C PRO A 54 -17.97 -2.38 -7.73
N GLU A 55 -19.20 -1.85 -7.73
CA GLU A 55 -19.93 -1.49 -6.51
C GLU A 55 -20.14 -2.66 -5.54
N ARG A 56 -20.13 -3.91 -6.04
CA ARG A 56 -20.21 -5.13 -5.21
C ARG A 56 -19.12 -5.22 -4.13
N TYR A 57 -17.96 -4.60 -4.35
CA TYR A 57 -16.87 -4.56 -3.38
C TYR A 57 -16.95 -3.37 -2.41
N GLY A 58 -17.94 -2.50 -2.60
CA GLY A 58 -18.15 -1.28 -1.82
C GLY A 58 -17.40 -0.07 -2.38
N PRO A 59 -17.35 1.03 -1.62
CA PRO A 59 -16.75 2.28 -2.09
C PRO A 59 -15.26 2.14 -2.38
N TRP A 60 -14.82 2.53 -3.58
CA TRP A 60 -13.42 2.42 -3.99
C TRP A 60 -12.44 3.09 -3.02
N LYS A 61 -12.82 4.22 -2.41
CA LYS A 61 -12.00 4.93 -1.41
C LYS A 61 -11.70 4.03 -0.20
N THR A 62 -12.67 3.23 0.22
CA THR A 62 -12.51 2.31 1.36
C THR A 62 -11.49 1.24 1.03
N VAL A 63 -11.61 0.61 -0.14
CA VAL A 63 -10.68 -0.43 -0.60
C VAL A 63 -9.27 0.15 -0.78
N TYR A 64 -9.14 1.27 -1.49
CA TYR A 64 -7.86 1.93 -1.70
C TYR A 64 -7.19 2.38 -0.39
N ASN A 65 -7.94 3.01 0.52
CA ASN A 65 -7.38 3.44 1.80
C ASN A 65 -6.91 2.26 2.66
N ARG A 66 -7.59 1.11 2.54
CA ARG A 66 -7.21 -0.11 3.25
C ARG A 66 -5.96 -0.73 2.64
N PHE A 67 -5.91 -0.84 1.31
CA PHE A 67 -4.73 -1.26 0.56
C PHE A 67 -3.51 -0.42 0.95
N ASN A 68 -3.61 0.92 0.83
CA ASN A 68 -2.53 1.84 1.15
C ASN A 68 -2.08 1.73 2.62
N ARG A 69 -3.02 1.56 3.56
CA ARG A 69 -2.70 1.37 4.98
C ARG A 69 -1.93 0.08 5.22
N TRP A 70 -2.41 -1.03 4.67
CA TRP A 70 -1.81 -2.35 4.86
C TRP A 70 -0.45 -2.49 4.15
N SER A 71 -0.30 -1.87 2.98
CA SER A 71 1.00 -1.75 2.31
C SER A 71 1.99 -0.99 3.17
N LYS A 72 1.60 0.20 3.68
CA LYS A 72 2.49 1.03 4.51
C LYS A 72 2.85 0.38 5.85
N SER A 73 1.98 -0.44 6.42
CA SER A 73 2.26 -1.17 7.65
C SER A 73 3.03 -2.47 7.42
N GLY A 74 3.34 -2.84 6.17
CA GLY A 74 4.03 -4.09 5.81
C GLY A 74 3.19 -5.34 6.00
N ILE A 75 1.86 -5.24 6.10
CA ILE A 75 0.97 -6.41 6.21
C ILE A 75 1.00 -7.20 4.90
N ILE A 76 0.94 -6.49 3.77
CA ILE A 76 0.99 -7.10 2.44
C ILE A 76 2.33 -7.83 2.25
N ASP A 77 3.45 -7.21 2.63
CA ASP A 77 4.78 -7.82 2.51
C ASP A 77 4.92 -9.07 3.39
N LYS A 78 4.41 -9.02 4.63
CA LYS A 78 4.42 -10.18 5.54
C LYS A 78 3.61 -11.35 4.98
N MET A 79 2.41 -11.07 4.48
CA MET A 79 1.55 -12.07 3.85
C MET A 79 2.25 -12.68 2.62
N PHE A 80 2.81 -11.84 1.75
CA PHE A 80 3.53 -12.28 0.56
C PHE A 80 4.72 -13.18 0.91
N ASN A 81 5.58 -12.73 1.83
CA ASN A 81 6.76 -13.50 2.25
C ASN A 81 6.40 -14.84 2.89
N HIS A 82 5.29 -14.91 3.64
CA HIS A 82 4.84 -16.17 4.21
C HIS A 82 4.34 -17.15 3.14
N LEU A 83 3.54 -16.67 2.20
CA LEU A 83 3.09 -17.48 1.06
C LEU A 83 4.28 -17.97 0.24
N LEU A 84 5.28 -17.10 0.01
CA LEU A 84 6.53 -17.45 -0.66
C LEU A 84 7.29 -18.55 0.10
N SER A 85 7.49 -18.40 1.41
CA SER A 85 8.13 -19.42 2.26
C SER A 85 7.39 -20.76 2.20
N THR A 86 6.06 -20.73 2.21
CA THR A 86 5.24 -21.95 2.15
C THR A 86 5.39 -22.67 0.80
N LEU A 87 5.51 -21.91 -0.29
CA LEU A 87 5.74 -22.48 -1.62
C LEU A 87 7.18 -23.02 -1.75
N ASP A 88 8.16 -22.34 -1.15
CA ASP A 88 9.56 -22.77 -1.10
C ASP A 88 9.71 -24.10 -0.35
N GLU A 89 9.11 -24.20 0.85
CA GLU A 89 9.10 -25.43 1.67
C GLU A 89 8.49 -26.62 0.93
N LYS A 90 7.54 -26.36 0.02
CA LYS A 90 6.91 -27.38 -0.82
C LYS A 90 7.70 -27.71 -2.08
N GLY A 91 8.83 -27.05 -2.33
CA GLY A 91 9.62 -27.19 -3.55
C GLY A 91 8.89 -26.72 -4.80
N LEU A 92 7.94 -25.78 -4.65
CA LEU A 92 7.13 -25.24 -5.76
C LEU A 92 7.73 -23.96 -6.37
N ILE A 93 8.84 -23.47 -5.81
CA ILE A 93 9.59 -22.33 -6.33
C ILE A 93 10.87 -22.83 -6.98
N ASP A 94 11.05 -22.48 -8.25
CA ASP A 94 12.31 -22.65 -8.95
C ASP A 94 13.15 -21.38 -8.81
N TRP A 95 14.19 -21.42 -7.98
CA TRP A 95 15.10 -20.31 -7.76
C TRP A 95 16.14 -20.11 -8.87
N SER A 96 16.22 -21.03 -9.83
CA SER A 96 17.08 -20.86 -11.00
C SER A 96 16.50 -19.84 -11.99
N GLU A 97 15.19 -19.61 -11.93
CA GLU A 97 14.46 -18.65 -12.76
C GLU A 97 14.05 -17.42 -11.95
N ILE A 98 14.56 -16.24 -12.32
CA ILE A 98 14.24 -14.97 -11.64
C ILE A 98 13.65 -13.99 -12.66
N CYS A 99 12.37 -13.64 -12.47
CA CYS A 99 11.70 -12.61 -13.24
C CYS A 99 11.91 -11.23 -12.61
N LEU A 100 12.84 -10.45 -13.17
CA LEU A 100 12.99 -9.03 -12.85
C LEU A 100 12.01 -8.20 -13.67
N ASP A 101 10.98 -7.66 -13.00
CA ASP A 101 10.13 -6.62 -13.58
C ASP A 101 10.64 -5.22 -13.17
N GLY A 102 10.53 -4.27 -14.09
CA GLY A 102 11.02 -2.91 -13.90
C GLY A 102 10.23 -1.93 -14.75
N SER A 103 9.75 -0.85 -14.14
CA SER A 103 9.11 0.25 -14.85
C SER A 103 10.11 1.39 -15.06
N ASN A 104 10.46 1.69 -16.31
CA ASN A 104 11.25 2.87 -16.64
C ASN A 104 10.31 4.01 -17.11
N ILE A 105 10.18 5.04 -16.30
CA ILE A 105 9.44 6.25 -16.65
C ILE A 105 10.44 7.37 -16.93
N ARG A 106 10.48 7.86 -18.16
CA ARG A 106 11.29 9.04 -18.51
C ARG A 106 10.77 10.24 -17.72
N ALA A 107 11.63 10.83 -16.90
CA ALA A 107 11.31 12.08 -16.23
C ALA A 107 11.06 13.20 -17.26
N SER A 108 10.09 14.07 -16.98
CA SER A 108 9.91 15.30 -17.77
C SER A 108 11.20 16.13 -17.72
N LYS A 109 11.49 16.90 -18.78
CA LYS A 109 12.62 17.85 -18.82
C LYS A 109 12.61 18.82 -17.63
N ASP A 110 11.42 19.09 -17.07
CA ASP A 110 11.22 20.02 -15.96
C ASP A 110 11.17 19.32 -14.58
N ALA A 111 11.32 17.99 -14.52
CA ALA A 111 11.21 17.21 -13.28
C ALA A 111 12.33 17.52 -12.26
N ALA A 112 13.50 17.95 -12.73
CA ALA A 112 14.60 18.38 -11.86
C ALA A 112 14.32 19.72 -11.14
N GLY A 113 13.29 20.46 -11.58
CA GLY A 113 13.03 21.83 -11.14
C GLY A 113 14.05 22.82 -11.68
N ALA A 114 13.70 24.11 -11.63
CA ALA A 114 14.67 25.17 -11.92
C ALA A 114 15.80 25.17 -10.89
N LYS A 115 17.03 25.48 -11.32
CA LYS A 115 18.17 25.67 -10.43
C LYS A 115 17.80 26.72 -9.37
N LYS A 116 17.70 26.30 -8.11
CA LYS A 116 17.50 27.23 -7.00
C LYS A 116 18.84 27.88 -6.71
N ASP A 117 19.10 29.05 -7.30
CA ASP A 117 20.17 29.97 -6.86
C ASP A 117 19.77 30.65 -5.54
N ILE A 118 19.28 29.86 -4.60
CA ILE A 118 19.12 30.30 -3.22
C ILE A 118 20.53 30.19 -2.64
N LEU A 119 21.15 31.34 -2.36
CA LEU A 119 22.30 31.39 -1.47
C LEU A 119 21.87 30.74 -0.15
N ILE A 120 22.26 29.49 0.05
CA ILE A 120 22.12 28.79 1.32
C ILE A 120 23.14 29.45 2.26
N SER A 121 22.80 30.63 2.76
CA SER A 121 23.53 31.26 3.83
C SER A 121 23.27 30.43 5.08
N LEU A 122 24.32 29.84 5.64
CA LEU A 122 24.26 29.14 6.94
C LEU A 122 23.66 30.05 8.01
N THR A 123 23.85 31.37 7.91
CA THR A 123 23.26 32.37 8.80
C THR A 123 21.73 32.39 8.67
N ILE A 124 21.18 32.43 7.45
CA ILE A 124 19.72 32.43 7.22
C ILE A 124 19.12 31.10 7.67
N MET A 125 19.77 29.97 7.36
CA MET A 125 19.29 28.65 7.79
C MET A 125 19.26 28.50 9.31
N HIS A 126 20.24 29.08 10.03
CA HIS A 126 20.24 29.07 11.50
C HIS A 126 19.03 29.82 12.07
N TRP A 127 18.70 30.99 11.50
CA TRP A 127 17.52 31.77 11.92
C TRP A 127 16.20 31.06 11.60
N VAL A 128 16.09 30.46 10.41
CA VAL A 128 14.88 29.69 10.03
C VAL A 128 14.71 28.46 10.92
N ALA A 129 15.78 27.72 11.19
CA ALA A 129 15.74 26.57 12.09
C ALA A 129 15.36 26.98 13.53
N HIS A 130 15.95 28.06 14.04
CA HIS A 130 15.65 28.58 15.37
C HIS A 130 14.20 29.08 15.47
N ALA A 131 13.68 29.77 14.44
CA ALA A 131 12.28 30.21 14.39
C ALA A 131 11.29 29.03 14.34
N VAL A 132 11.62 27.95 13.62
CA VAL A 132 10.80 26.72 13.58
C VAL A 132 10.80 26.01 14.94
N ILE A 133 11.96 25.96 15.62
CA ILE A 133 12.08 25.36 16.97
C ILE A 133 11.31 26.19 18.01
N MET A 134 11.35 27.51 17.89
CA MET A 134 10.72 28.45 18.84
C MET A 134 9.24 28.70 18.52
N ALA A 135 8.71 28.19 17.41
CA ALA A 135 7.31 28.37 17.07
C ALA A 135 6.42 27.64 18.09
N PRO A 136 5.42 28.31 18.70
CA PRO A 136 4.48 27.66 19.60
C PRO A 136 3.74 26.57 18.84
N LYS A 137 3.72 25.35 19.38
CA LYS A 137 2.91 24.27 18.82
C LYS A 137 1.45 24.69 18.90
N SER A 138 0.76 24.73 17.76
CA SER A 138 -0.68 24.89 17.71
C SER A 138 -1.33 23.85 18.64
N THR A 139 -2.01 24.33 19.67
CA THR A 139 -2.97 23.56 20.49
C THR A 139 -4.14 23.05 19.66
#